data_AF-A9BAA2-F1
#
_entry.id   AF-A9BAA2-F1
#
_cell.length_a   1.000
_cell.length_b   1.000
_cell.length_c   1.000
_cell.angle_alpha   90.00
_cell.angle_beta   90.00
_cell.angle_gamma   90.00
#
_symmetry.space_group_name_H-M   'P 1'
#
loop_
_entity.id
_entity.type
_entity.pdbx_description
1 polymer ?
#
loop_
_entity_poly.entity_id
_entity_poly.type
_entity_poly.pdbx_seq_one_letter_code
_entity_poly.pdbx_strand_id
1 'polypeptide(L)'
;MGNLYKLRIVTLIPIALLLGGCPIKDRLNFKSDPTEEIQSEVKLKETLEVSISCNRETIQKYLDEGWEIVDSSTSEVACSWKTKKANDDCDITLDKGCRITVPDILGEEILYILEREQ
;
A
#
# COMPACT_ATOMS: atom_id res chain seq x y z
N MET A 1 10.78 -67.10 -15.25
CA MET A 1 9.40 -66.78 -14.82
C MET A 1 9.47 -66.18 -13.43
N GLY A 2 9.10 -64.91 -13.29
CA GLY A 2 9.16 -64.20 -12.01
C GLY A 2 9.10 -62.69 -12.20
N ASN A 3 7.89 -62.17 -12.43
CA ASN A 3 7.56 -60.75 -12.37
C ASN A 3 7.76 -60.22 -10.95
N LEU A 4 8.39 -59.06 -10.80
CA LEU A 4 8.20 -58.18 -9.63
C LEU A 4 8.69 -56.77 -9.99
N TYR A 5 7.88 -56.05 -10.76
CA TYR A 5 7.99 -54.60 -10.88
C TYR A 5 7.67 -54.02 -9.49
N LYS A 6 8.66 -53.39 -8.85
CA LYS A 6 8.46 -52.72 -7.57
C LYS A 6 7.55 -51.51 -7.78
N LEU A 7 6.33 -51.63 -7.24
CA LEU A 7 5.42 -50.56 -6.89
C LEU A 7 6.17 -49.46 -6.11
N ARG A 8 6.25 -48.27 -6.68
CA ARG A 8 6.29 -47.00 -5.95
C ARG A 8 5.29 -46.06 -6.62
N ILE A 9 4.01 -46.31 -6.35
CA ILE A 9 2.93 -45.36 -6.60
C ILE A 9 3.06 -44.32 -5.49
N VAL A 10 3.90 -43.32 -5.71
CA VAL A 10 4.02 -42.15 -4.85
C VAL A 10 3.18 -41.05 -5.51
N THR A 11 1.98 -40.89 -4.94
CA THR A 11 1.15 -39.67 -4.94
C THR A 11 0.75 -39.08 -6.29
N LEU A 12 -0.34 -39.60 -6.87
CA LEU A 12 -1.32 -38.79 -7.59
C LEU A 12 -2.44 -38.45 -6.60
N ILE A 13 -2.31 -37.33 -5.88
CA ILE A 13 -3.43 -36.74 -5.12
C ILE A 13 -3.98 -35.60 -6.00
N PRO A 14 -5.28 -35.64 -6.34
CA PRO A 14 -5.85 -34.80 -7.39
C PRO A 14 -5.93 -33.32 -6.98
N ILE A 15 -5.50 -32.46 -7.90
CA ILE A 15 -5.57 -30.98 -7.89
C ILE A 15 -7.04 -30.55 -8.14
N ALA A 16 -7.98 -31.09 -7.35
CA ALA A 16 -9.42 -30.88 -7.54
C ALA A 16 -10.07 -30.01 -6.46
N LEU A 17 -9.29 -29.33 -5.62
CA LEU A 17 -9.80 -28.49 -4.52
C LEU A 17 -9.65 -26.97 -4.74
N LEU A 18 -9.18 -26.51 -5.90
CA LEU A 18 -8.95 -25.07 -6.14
C LEU A 18 -10.09 -24.32 -6.84
N LEU A 19 -11.24 -24.96 -7.13
CA LEU A 19 -12.39 -24.29 -7.77
C LEU A 19 -13.70 -24.39 -6.97
N GLY A 20 -13.63 -24.74 -5.68
CA GLY A 20 -14.78 -24.64 -4.79
C GLY A 20 -15.01 -23.18 -4.38
N GLY A 21 -15.65 -22.37 -5.23
CA GLY A 21 -16.22 -21.10 -4.81
C GLY A 21 -17.31 -21.35 -3.76
N CYS A 22 -17.34 -20.57 -2.68
CA CYS A 22 -18.45 -20.59 -1.73
C CYS A 22 -19.74 -20.11 -2.42
N PRO A 23 -20.88 -20.82 -2.27
CA PRO A 23 -22.17 -20.23 -2.58
C PRO A 23 -22.50 -19.19 -1.50
N ILE A 24 -22.44 -17.91 -1.85
CA ILE A 24 -22.97 -16.82 -1.02
C ILE A 24 -24.49 -17.04 -0.93
N LYS A 25 -24.95 -17.41 0.26
CA LYS A 25 -26.37 -17.61 0.53
C LYS A 25 -26.93 -16.30 1.08
N ASP A 26 -27.28 -15.39 0.17
CA ASP A 26 -27.98 -14.16 0.56
C ASP A 26 -29.35 -14.52 1.14
N ARG A 27 -29.46 -14.42 2.46
CA ARG A 27 -30.74 -14.22 3.15
C ARG A 27 -30.75 -12.82 3.74
N LEU A 28 -30.85 -11.82 2.87
CA LEU A 28 -31.29 -10.49 3.28
C LEU A 28 -32.82 -10.48 3.24
N ASN A 29 -33.45 -10.92 4.33
CA ASN A 29 -34.81 -10.51 4.62
C ASN A 29 -34.75 -9.09 5.19
N PHE A 30 -34.66 -8.09 4.30
CA PHE A 30 -34.88 -6.72 4.69
C PHE A 30 -36.39 -6.49 4.78
N LYS A 31 -36.90 -6.48 6.01
CA LYS A 31 -38.26 -6.05 6.31
C LYS A 31 -38.25 -4.52 6.23
N SER A 32 -38.73 -3.96 5.13
CA SER A 32 -38.98 -2.52 5.03
C SER A 32 -40.23 -2.19 5.85
N ASP A 33 -40.05 -1.67 7.07
CA ASP A 33 -41.08 -0.85 7.72
C ASP A 33 -41.07 0.56 7.07
N PRO A 34 -42.20 1.28 7.04
CA PRO A 34 -42.37 2.47 6.23
C PRO A 34 -41.65 3.68 6.85
N THR A 35 -40.78 4.27 6.03
CA THR A 35 -40.48 5.69 5.92
C THR A 35 -40.73 6.54 7.18
N GLU A 36 -39.75 6.58 8.08
CA GLU A 36 -39.45 7.82 8.77
C GLU A 36 -38.51 8.62 7.87
N GLU A 37 -39.00 9.75 7.34
CA GLU A 37 -38.18 10.74 6.66
C GLU A 37 -37.21 11.35 7.67
N ILE A 38 -36.07 10.70 7.89
CA ILE A 38 -34.93 11.33 8.51
C ILE A 38 -34.32 12.23 7.43
N GLN A 39 -34.77 13.49 7.37
CA GLN A 39 -33.98 14.57 6.78
C GLN A 39 -32.76 14.80 7.69
N SER A 40 -31.82 13.87 7.68
CA SER A 40 -30.45 14.17 8.07
C SER A 40 -29.81 14.78 6.84
N GLU A 41 -29.46 16.06 6.89
CA GLU A 41 -28.49 16.64 5.97
C GLU A 41 -27.21 15.80 6.12
N VAL A 42 -26.99 14.87 5.18
CA VAL A 42 -25.76 14.08 5.14
C VAL A 42 -24.68 15.06 4.67
N LYS A 43 -24.01 15.73 5.60
CA LYS A 43 -22.79 16.49 5.30
C LYS A 43 -21.75 15.50 4.77
N LEU A 44 -21.49 15.56 3.48
CA LEU A 44 -20.47 14.75 2.85
C LEU A 44 -19.12 15.39 3.17
N LYS A 45 -18.33 14.72 4.00
CA LYS A 45 -16.94 15.11 4.28
C LYS A 45 -16.01 14.43 3.28
N GLU A 46 -15.23 15.23 2.57
CA GLU A 46 -14.11 14.76 1.76
C GLU A 46 -12.86 14.67 2.62
N THR A 47 -12.03 13.65 2.38
CA THR A 47 -10.73 13.48 3.05
C THR A 47 -9.62 13.32 2.01
N LEU A 48 -8.47 13.93 2.28
CA LEU A 48 -7.28 13.86 1.42
C LEU A 48 -6.03 13.64 2.27
N GLU A 49 -5.14 12.76 1.82
CA GLU A 49 -3.81 12.58 2.40
C GLU A 49 -2.75 13.26 1.52
N VAL A 50 -1.91 14.10 2.12
CA VAL A 50 -0.85 14.84 1.42
C VAL A 50 0.48 14.62 2.14
N SER A 51 1.48 14.09 1.45
CA SER A 51 2.84 13.98 1.97
C SER A 51 3.74 15.05 1.37
N ILE A 52 4.43 15.79 2.24
CA ILE A 52 5.44 16.79 1.84
C ILE A 52 6.78 16.32 2.35
N SER A 53 7.64 15.89 1.44
CA SER A 53 8.99 15.44 1.74
C SER A 53 10.02 16.51 1.40
N CYS A 54 11.05 16.61 2.24
CA CYS A 54 12.28 17.34 1.96
C CYS A 54 12.09 18.83 1.67
N ASN A 55 11.05 19.44 2.25
CA ASN A 55 10.71 20.86 2.08
C ASN A 55 10.58 21.31 0.62
N ARG A 56 10.22 20.40 -0.29
CA ARG A 56 10.11 20.71 -1.73
C ARG A 56 8.82 21.42 -2.09
N GLU A 57 7.77 21.15 -1.32
CA GLU A 57 6.43 21.68 -1.52
C GLU A 57 5.91 22.28 -0.22
N THR A 58 4.76 22.95 -0.29
CA THR A 58 4.11 23.55 0.89
C THR A 58 2.65 23.15 0.94
N ILE A 59 2.11 23.00 2.14
CA ILE A 59 0.71 22.63 2.35
C ILE A 59 -0.25 23.78 1.97
N GLN A 60 0.28 25.00 1.80
CA GLN A 60 -0.49 26.23 1.63
C GLN A 60 -1.51 26.16 0.48
N LYS A 61 -1.16 25.52 -0.64
CA LYS A 61 -2.08 25.36 -1.77
C LYS A 61 -3.40 24.70 -1.34
N TYR A 62 -3.33 23.69 -0.48
CA TYR A 62 -4.52 22.97 -0.01
C TYR A 62 -5.31 23.84 0.98
N LEU A 63 -4.62 24.55 1.87
CA LEU A 63 -5.25 25.47 2.80
C LEU A 63 -6.00 26.59 2.07
N ASP A 64 -5.41 27.13 0.99
CA ASP A 64 -6.02 28.17 0.15
C ASP A 64 -7.25 27.67 -0.63
N GLU A 65 -7.31 26.36 -0.92
CA GLU A 65 -8.44 25.68 -1.57
C GLU A 65 -9.56 25.27 -0.58
N GLY A 66 -9.44 25.65 0.69
CA GLY A 66 -10.43 25.41 1.73
C GLY A 66 -10.33 24.03 2.40
N TRP A 67 -9.18 23.36 2.30
CA TRP A 67 -8.92 22.16 3.09
C TRP A 67 -8.47 22.51 4.51
N GLU A 68 -8.92 21.72 5.49
CA GLU A 68 -8.54 21.85 6.89
C GLU A 68 -7.64 20.68 7.31
N ILE A 69 -6.56 20.94 8.03
CA ILE A 69 -5.69 19.89 8.57
C ILE A 69 -6.39 19.28 9.80
N VAL A 70 -6.62 17.96 9.75
CA VAL A 70 -7.19 17.21 10.89
C VAL A 70 -6.13 16.41 11.66
N ASP A 71 -5.06 15.99 10.98
CA ASP A 71 -3.94 15.30 11.62
C ASP A 71 -2.64 15.54 10.82
N SER A 72 -1.50 15.39 11.49
CA SER A 72 -0.18 15.44 10.86
C SER A 72 0.81 14.54 11.58
N SER A 73 1.65 13.84 10.81
CA SER A 73 2.75 13.05 11.35
C SER A 73 4.05 13.30 10.60
N THR A 74 5.16 13.26 11.34
CA THR A 74 6.49 13.53 10.82
C THR A 74 7.33 12.25 10.81
N SER A 75 8.10 12.05 9.74
CA SER A 75 9.08 10.96 9.61
C SER A 75 10.36 11.41 8.89
N GLU A 76 11.42 10.62 8.98
CA GLU A 76 12.68 10.86 8.26
C GLU A 76 12.72 10.04 6.97
N VAL A 77 13.06 10.67 5.84
CA VAL A 77 13.15 10.04 4.52
C VAL A 77 14.41 10.46 3.77
N ALA A 78 14.76 9.69 2.72
CA ALA A 78 15.86 10.05 1.82
C ALA A 78 15.42 11.12 0.81
N CYS A 79 16.05 12.29 0.87
CA CYS A 79 15.81 13.40 -0.05
C CYS A 79 16.65 13.32 -1.33
N SER A 80 17.81 12.67 -1.26
CA SER A 80 18.60 12.37 -2.44
C SER A 80 19.31 11.04 -2.28
N TRP A 81 19.77 10.52 -3.41
CA TRP A 81 20.44 9.24 -3.51
C TRP A 81 21.80 9.45 -4.16
N LYS A 82 22.83 8.78 -3.65
CA LYS A 82 24.16 8.75 -4.27
C LYS A 82 24.59 7.32 -4.54
N THR A 83 25.47 7.17 -5.51
CA THR A 83 26.16 5.90 -5.74
C THR A 83 27.44 5.84 -4.92
N LYS A 84 27.68 4.72 -4.25
CA LYS A 84 28.96 4.39 -3.60
C LYS A 84 29.41 2.97 -3.94
N LYS A 85 30.63 2.62 -3.55
CA LYS A 85 31.12 1.24 -3.63
C LYS A 85 30.35 0.32 -2.68
N ALA A 86 30.10 -0.90 -3.12
CA ALA A 86 29.47 -1.95 -2.33
C ALA A 86 30.39 -2.40 -1.17
N ASN A 87 31.69 -2.49 -1.45
CA ASN A 87 32.76 -2.76 -0.49
C ASN A 87 34.06 -2.09 -0.96
N ASP A 88 35.08 -2.08 -0.12
CA ASP A 88 36.34 -1.40 -0.42
C ASP A 88 37.16 -2.10 -1.52
N ASP A 89 36.97 -3.41 -1.67
CA ASP A 89 37.75 -4.29 -2.55
C ASP A 89 37.28 -4.32 -4.02
N CYS A 90 36.15 -3.69 -4.35
CA CYS A 90 35.62 -3.70 -5.71
C CYS A 90 36.00 -2.45 -6.52
N ASP A 91 36.14 -2.63 -7.84
CA ASP A 91 36.33 -1.54 -8.80
C ASP A 91 34.97 -1.02 -9.28
N ILE A 92 34.67 0.26 -9.00
CA ILE A 92 33.38 0.87 -9.30
C ILE A 92 33.08 1.01 -10.79
N THR A 93 34.11 0.95 -11.64
CA THR A 93 34.04 1.12 -13.09
C THR A 93 34.00 -0.23 -13.80
N LEU A 94 34.80 -1.18 -13.32
CA LEU A 94 34.99 -2.47 -13.99
C LEU A 94 34.05 -3.56 -13.46
N ASP A 95 33.77 -3.57 -12.16
CA ASP A 95 33.05 -4.67 -11.53
C ASP A 95 31.53 -4.43 -11.53
N LYS A 96 30.81 -5.34 -12.20
CA LYS A 96 29.35 -5.36 -12.16
C LYS A 96 28.89 -5.59 -10.71
N GLY A 97 27.96 -4.76 -10.25
CA GLY A 97 27.44 -4.83 -8.88
C GLY A 97 28.28 -4.10 -7.83
N CYS A 98 29.43 -3.52 -8.18
CA CYS A 98 30.19 -2.68 -7.23
C CYS A 98 29.49 -1.35 -6.91
N ARG A 99 28.58 -0.88 -7.79
CA ARG A 99 27.80 0.35 -7.58
C ARG A 99 26.54 0.05 -6.78
N ILE A 100 26.44 0.60 -5.57
CA ILE A 100 25.21 0.60 -4.77
C ILE A 100 24.67 2.00 -4.59
N THR A 101 23.34 2.11 -4.55
CA THR A 101 22.65 3.37 -4.30
C THR A 101 22.29 3.45 -2.83
N VAL A 102 22.66 4.54 -2.18
CA VAL A 102 22.36 4.80 -0.76
C VAL A 102 21.79 6.20 -0.59
N PRO A 103 21.04 6.47 0.51
CA PRO A 103 20.65 7.82 0.86
C PRO A 103 21.89 8.72 0.95
N ASP A 104 21.82 9.89 0.32
CA ASP A 104 22.86 10.90 0.39
C ASP A 104 22.48 11.98 1.39
N ILE A 105 21.30 12.58 1.20
CA ILE A 105 20.73 13.58 2.08
C ILE A 105 19.44 13.00 2.68
N LEU A 106 19.36 13.01 4.01
CA LEU A 106 18.13 12.72 4.75
C LEU A 106 17.39 14.03 5.04
N GLY A 107 16.08 13.95 5.19
CA GLY A 107 15.26 15.09 5.58
C GLY A 107 13.90 14.67 6.06
N GLU A 108 13.12 15.68 6.44
CA GLU A 108 11.81 15.48 7.03
C GLU A 108 10.74 15.23 5.96
N GLU A 109 9.84 14.31 6.24
CA GLU A 109 8.56 14.15 5.55
C GLU A 109 7.42 14.38 6.54
N ILE A 110 6.47 15.22 6.17
CA ILE A 110 5.26 15.46 6.93
C ILE A 110 4.07 14.94 6.13
N LEU A 111 3.35 13.98 6.68
CA LEU A 111 2.07 13.48 6.16
C LEU A 111 0.94 14.25 6.84
N TYR A 112 0.13 14.96 6.07
CA TYR A 112 -1.07 15.66 6.50
C TYR A 112 -2.31 14.87 6.10
N ILE A 113 -3.26 14.73 7.03
CA ILE A 113 -4.63 14.32 6.74
C ILE A 113 -5.48 15.58 6.71
N LEU A 114 -6.19 15.79 5.62
CA LEU A 114 -7.01 16.97 5.36
C LEU A 114 -8.48 16.59 5.23
N GLU A 115 -9.37 17.45 5.70
CA GLU A 115 -10.82 17.34 5.51
C GLU A 115 -11.41 18.60 4.87
N ARG A 116 -12.52 18.43 4.15
CA ARG A 116 -13.36 19.53 3.66
C ARG A 116 -14.82 19.09 3.61
N GLU A 117 -15.73 20.00 3.96
CA GLU A 117 -17.16 19.78 3.78
C GLU A 117 -17.56 20.12 2.33
N GLN A 118 -18.31 19.23 1.67
CA GLN A 118 -18.96 19.49 0.37
C GLN A 118 -20.27 20.27 0.52
#